data_AF-A0A679FKP1-F1
#
_entry.id   AF-A0A679FKP1-F1
#
_cell.length_a   1.000
_cell.length_b   1.000
_cell.length_c   1.000
_cell.angle_alpha   90.00
_cell.angle_beta   90.00
_cell.angle_gamma   90.00
#
_symmetry.space_group_name_H-M   'P 1'
#
loop_
_entity.id
_entity.type
_entity.pdbx_description
1 polymer ?
#
loop_
_entity_poly.entity_id
_entity_poly.type
_entity_poly.pdbx_seq_one_letter_code
_entity_poly.pdbx_strand_id
1 'polypeptide(L)'
;MIIAIHILGKLLDFSSERAWHRFVTGNLFTNGQFLERSRSNRRCRALRWAMKWIRHELAKRGHHHAYVVVDSLPLPLCHAARRDRVKRFQGIADIGYCASKKQWYDGWKLHLQVTDQGLPMGYVVTEASCHDRIAAESVMTQIPHPLSPRGQRVH
;
A
#
# COMPACT_ATOMS: atom_id res chain seq x y z
N MET A 1 19.65 -12.96 -4.33
CA MET A 1 20.22 -11.70 -3.81
C MET A 1 19.44 -10.45 -4.20
N ILE A 2 19.29 -10.08 -5.48
CA ILE A 2 18.63 -8.80 -5.89
C ILE A 2 17.15 -8.72 -5.47
N ILE A 3 16.39 -9.81 -5.60
CA ILE A 3 14.98 -9.86 -5.18
C ILE A 3 14.87 -9.62 -3.67
N ALA A 4 15.71 -10.29 -2.87
CA ALA A 4 15.72 -10.14 -1.41
C ALA A 4 16.03 -8.70 -0.99
N ILE A 5 17.04 -8.08 -1.60
CA ILE A 5 17.39 -6.66 -1.36
C ILE A 5 16.24 -5.74 -1.78
N HIS A 6 15.57 -6.02 -2.90
CA HIS A 6 14.42 -5.21 -3.32
C HIS A 6 13.23 -5.33 -2.36
N ILE A 7 12.94 -6.54 -1.86
CA ILE A 7 11.89 -6.77 -0.87
C ILE A 7 12.25 -6.08 0.46
N LEU A 8 13.51 -6.17 0.91
CA LEU A 8 13.99 -5.51 2.11
C LEU A 8 13.83 -3.97 2.05
N GLY A 9 14.14 -3.36 0.90
CA GLY A 9 13.93 -1.93 0.70
C GLY A 9 12.46 -1.50 0.81
N LYS A 10 11.53 -2.38 0.43
CA LYS A 10 10.09 -2.15 0.62
C LYS A 10 9.65 -2.36 2.07
N LEU A 11 10.22 -3.34 2.77
CA LEU A 11 9.94 -3.57 4.19
C LEU A 11 10.40 -2.41 5.07
N LEU A 12 11.53 -1.78 4.72
CA LEU A 12 12.08 -0.61 5.41
C LEU A 12 11.46 0.72 4.94
N ASP A 13 10.36 0.66 4.19
CA ASP A 13 9.58 1.80 3.69
C ASP A 13 10.38 2.84 2.87
N PHE A 14 11.42 2.40 2.16
CA PHE A 14 12.14 3.29 1.24
C PHE A 14 11.30 3.56 -0.01
N SER A 15 10.78 4.79 -0.11
CA SER A 15 10.06 5.28 -1.29
C SER A 15 11.01 5.70 -2.43
N SER A 16 12.27 6.04 -2.12
CA SER A 16 13.28 6.48 -3.08
C SER A 16 14.31 5.40 -3.40
N GLU A 17 14.35 4.96 -4.66
CA GLU A 17 15.38 4.01 -5.14
C GLU A 17 16.81 4.53 -4.95
N ARG A 18 17.00 5.86 -5.01
CA ARG A 18 18.32 6.49 -4.78
C ARG A 18 18.73 6.41 -3.31
N ALA A 19 17.78 6.66 -2.41
CA ALA A 19 18.03 6.55 -0.97
C ALA A 19 18.29 5.09 -0.58
N TRP A 20 17.49 4.17 -1.12
CA TRP A 20 17.68 2.74 -0.92
C TRP A 20 19.03 2.25 -1.43
N HIS A 21 19.41 2.60 -2.66
CA HIS A 21 20.69 2.18 -3.23
C HIS A 21 21.88 2.66 -2.39
N ARG A 22 21.86 3.93 -1.94
CA ARG A 22 22.88 4.47 -1.03
C ARG A 22 22.91 3.75 0.32
N PHE A 23 21.76 3.42 0.88
CA PHE A 23 21.69 2.66 2.14
C PHE A 23 22.31 1.28 1.98
N VAL A 24 21.99 0.57 0.89
CA VAL A 24 22.53 -0.77 0.60
C VAL A 24 24.05 -0.73 0.43
N THR A 25 24.58 0.22 -0.34
CA THR A 25 26.04 0.34 -0.54
C THR A 25 26.77 0.84 0.69
N GLY A 26 26.12 1.65 1.53
CA GLY A 26 26.72 2.24 2.74
C GLY A 26 26.64 1.34 3.97
N ASN A 27 25.70 0.40 4.04
CA ASN A 27 25.47 -0.40 5.26
C ASN A 27 25.56 -1.91 5.01
N LEU A 28 25.06 -2.41 3.87
CA LEU A 28 24.95 -3.86 3.62
C LEU A 28 26.10 -4.39 2.76
N PHE A 29 26.68 -3.55 1.89
CA PHE A 29 27.76 -3.91 0.97
C PHE A 29 28.81 -2.80 0.93
N THR A 30 29.37 -2.48 2.09
CA THR A 30 30.43 -1.47 2.28
C THR A 30 31.69 -1.74 1.45
N ASN A 31 31.94 -3.00 1.10
CA ASN A 31 33.10 -3.43 0.32
C ASN A 31 32.96 -3.16 -1.19
N GLY A 32 31.96 -2.38 -1.63
CA GLY A 32 31.74 -2.06 -3.05
C GLY A 32 31.28 -3.25 -3.91
N GLN A 33 30.92 -4.38 -3.30
CA GLN A 33 30.50 -5.60 -3.98
C GLN A 33 29.08 -5.54 -4.57
N PHE A 34 28.35 -4.45 -4.34
CA PHE A 34 26.99 -4.29 -4.85
C PHE A 34 26.95 -3.71 -6.27
N LEU A 35 25.95 -4.14 -7.03
CA LEU A 35 25.75 -3.69 -8.41
C LEU A 35 25.46 -2.19 -8.48
N GLU A 36 26.00 -1.55 -9.52
CA GLU A 36 25.64 -0.19 -9.92
C GLU A 36 24.11 -0.06 -10.04
N ARG A 37 23.57 1.09 -9.60
CA ARG A 37 22.13 1.35 -9.51
C ARG A 37 21.39 1.00 -10.80
N SER A 38 21.92 1.42 -11.95
CA SER A 38 21.32 1.17 -13.26
C SER A 38 21.24 -0.32 -13.60
N ARG A 39 22.26 -1.11 -13.23
CA ARG A 39 22.30 -2.57 -13.44
C ARG A 39 21.36 -3.28 -12.48
N SER A 40 21.35 -2.88 -11.20
CA SER A 40 20.42 -3.40 -10.20
C SER A 40 18.96 -3.17 -10.64
N ASN A 41 18.61 -1.94 -11.05
CA ASN A 41 17.28 -1.60 -11.53
C ASN A 41 16.88 -2.38 -12.80
N ARG A 42 17.80 -2.56 -13.76
CA ARG A 42 17.54 -3.40 -14.95
C ARG A 42 17.23 -4.84 -14.56
N ARG A 43 17.98 -5.42 -13.62
CA ARG A 43 17.74 -6.78 -13.12
C ARG A 43 16.42 -6.89 -12.34
N CYS A 44 16.08 -5.92 -11.49
CA CYS A 44 14.77 -5.86 -10.83
C CYS A 44 13.63 -5.81 -11.87
N ARG A 45 13.79 -5.06 -12.95
CA ARG A 45 12.82 -4.98 -14.05
C ARG A 45 12.68 -6.30 -14.81
N ALA A 46 13.79 -6.98 -15.10
CA ALA A 46 13.76 -8.30 -15.72
C ALA A 46 13.04 -9.34 -14.83
N LEU A 47 13.21 -9.22 -13.51
CA LEU A 47 12.62 -10.14 -12.53
C LEU A 47 11.20 -9.77 -12.09
N ARG A 48 10.55 -8.78 -12.73
CA ARG A 48 9.18 -8.37 -12.38
C ARG A 48 8.18 -9.52 -12.42
N TRP A 49 8.31 -10.41 -13.40
CA TRP A 49 7.44 -11.58 -13.52
C TRP A 49 7.62 -12.54 -12.34
N ALA A 50 8.87 -12.84 -11.96
CA ALA A 50 9.16 -13.65 -10.78
C ALA A 50 8.61 -13.01 -9.50
N MET A 51 8.77 -11.70 -9.32
CA MET A 51 8.23 -10.98 -8.16
C MET A 51 6.69 -10.96 -8.14
N LYS A 52 6.04 -10.90 -9.31
CA LYS A 52 4.58 -11.01 -9.43
C LYS A 52 4.13 -12.43 -9.10
N TRP A 53 4.85 -13.44 -9.57
CA TRP A 53 4.58 -14.84 -9.27
C TRP A 53 4.74 -15.16 -7.78
N ILE A 54 5.82 -14.71 -7.13
CA ILE A 54 6.01 -14.86 -5.68
C ILE A 54 4.85 -14.22 -4.90
N ARG A 55 4.44 -13.01 -5.27
CA ARG A 55 3.28 -12.34 -4.67
C ARG A 55 1.99 -13.13 -4.86
N HIS A 56 1.77 -13.66 -6.05
CA HIS A 56 0.61 -14.48 -6.38
C HIS A 56 0.55 -15.77 -5.56
N GLU A 57 1.68 -16.47 -5.45
CA GLU A 57 1.77 -17.70 -4.65
C GLU A 57 1.64 -17.44 -3.14
N LEU A 58 2.13 -16.30 -2.64
CA LEU A 58 1.90 -15.88 -1.26
C LEU A 58 0.41 -15.56 -1.01
N ALA A 59 -0.25 -14.85 -1.94
CA ALA A 59 -1.67 -14.54 -1.84
C ALA A 59 -2.53 -15.82 -1.81
N LYS A 60 -2.19 -16.83 -2.62
CA LYS A 60 -2.84 -18.14 -2.61
C LYS A 60 -2.67 -18.90 -1.29
N ARG A 61 -1.61 -18.64 -0.52
CA ARG A 61 -1.41 -19.32 0.78
C ARG A 61 -2.23 -18.67 1.90
N GLY A 62 -2.73 -17.45 1.70
CA GLY A 62 -3.51 -16.67 2.67
C GLY A 62 -4.97 -17.07 2.86
N HIS A 63 -5.42 -18.19 2.27
CA HIS A 63 -6.84 -18.57 2.30
C HIS A 63 -7.34 -19.03 3.67
N HIS A 64 -6.46 -19.32 4.62
CA HIS A 64 -6.82 -19.65 6.00
C HIS A 64 -6.51 -18.45 6.91
N HIS A 65 -7.49 -17.58 7.12
CA HIS A 65 -7.43 -16.48 8.08
C HIS A 65 -8.63 -16.56 9.01
N ALA A 66 -8.39 -16.46 10.32
CA ALA A 66 -9.44 -16.50 11.33
C ALA A 66 -10.12 -15.13 11.49
N TYR A 67 -9.39 -14.06 11.18
CA TYR A 67 -9.86 -12.67 11.29
C TYR A 67 -9.17 -11.80 10.24
N VAL A 68 -9.81 -10.68 9.95
CA VAL A 68 -9.39 -9.72 8.96
C VAL A 68 -9.49 -8.33 9.56
N VAL A 69 -8.43 -7.54 9.39
CA VAL A 69 -8.31 -6.17 9.90
C VAL A 69 -8.55 -5.19 8.75
N VAL A 70 -9.33 -4.14 9.02
CA VAL A 70 -9.46 -3.00 8.10
C VAL A 70 -8.56 -1.88 8.60
N ASP A 71 -7.67 -1.41 7.74
CA ASP A 71 -6.81 -0.26 8.03
C ASP A 71 -6.92 0.81 6.94
N SER A 72 -6.78 2.06 7.34
CA SER A 72 -6.95 3.23 6.46
C SER A 72 -5.65 4.01 6.34
N LEU A 73 -5.20 4.22 5.10
CA LEU A 73 -3.96 4.90 4.78
C LEU A 73 -4.22 6.14 3.93
N PRO A 74 -3.61 7.29 4.24
CA PRO A 74 -3.74 8.49 3.41
C PRO A 74 -3.01 8.28 2.08
N LEU A 75 -3.67 8.66 0.98
CA LEU A 75 -3.07 8.81 -0.35
C LEU A 75 -2.95 10.31 -0.69
N PRO A 76 -1.95 11.02 -0.12
CA PRO A 76 -1.81 12.45 -0.31
C PRO A 76 -1.37 12.77 -1.73
N LEU A 77 -2.14 13.61 -2.42
CA LEU A 77 -1.74 14.26 -3.65
C LEU A 77 -0.80 15.42 -3.34
N CYS A 78 -1.16 16.23 -2.35
CA CYS A 78 -0.33 17.30 -1.83
C CYS A 78 -0.68 17.63 -0.36
N HIS A 79 0.13 18.50 0.26
CA HIS A 79 -0.25 19.12 1.53
C HIS A 79 -1.43 20.06 1.30
N ALA A 80 -2.35 20.15 2.27
CA ALA A 80 -3.54 20.99 2.17
C ALA A 80 -3.20 22.45 1.78
N ALA A 81 -2.08 23.00 2.28
CA ALA A 81 -1.59 24.34 1.95
C ALA A 81 -1.21 24.57 0.46
N ARG A 82 -1.10 23.51 -0.34
CA ARG A 82 -0.75 23.58 -1.78
C ARG A 82 -1.91 23.23 -2.71
N ARG A 83 -3.11 22.96 -2.17
CA ARG A 83 -4.30 22.55 -2.92
C ARG A 83 -4.62 23.49 -4.09
N ASP A 84 -4.60 24.80 -3.84
CA ASP A 84 -4.95 25.82 -4.85
C ASP A 84 -4.01 25.82 -6.07
N ARG A 85 -2.79 25.29 -5.91
CA ARG A 85 -1.81 25.17 -6.99
C ARG A 85 -2.03 23.91 -7.83
N VAL A 86 -2.74 22.91 -7.31
CA VAL A 86 -2.96 21.61 -7.95
C VAL A 86 -4.36 21.56 -8.56
N LYS A 87 -4.49 22.08 -9.79
CA LYS A 87 -5.79 22.15 -10.49
C LYS A 87 -6.25 20.82 -11.12
N ARG A 88 -5.32 19.87 -11.31
CA ARG A 88 -5.56 18.65 -12.11
C ARG A 88 -6.62 17.71 -11.53
N PHE A 89 -6.80 17.72 -10.21
CA PHE A 89 -7.72 16.81 -9.51
C PHE A 89 -8.76 17.58 -8.67
N GLN A 90 -8.97 18.86 -8.99
CA GLN A 90 -10.01 19.66 -8.35
C GLN A 90 -11.39 19.03 -8.59
N GLY A 91 -12.16 18.85 -7.52
CA GLY A 91 -13.47 18.20 -7.55
C GLY A 91 -13.44 16.68 -7.45
N ILE A 92 -12.26 16.04 -7.43
CA ILE A 92 -12.11 14.59 -7.25
C ILE A 92 -11.29 14.26 -6.00
N ALA A 93 -10.23 15.04 -5.74
CA ALA A 93 -9.45 14.97 -4.52
C ALA A 93 -10.07 15.89 -3.44
N ASP A 94 -10.05 15.42 -2.19
CA ASP A 94 -10.58 16.17 -1.05
C ASP A 94 -9.59 16.23 0.12
N ILE A 95 -9.91 17.02 1.13
CA ILE A 95 -9.08 17.22 2.31
C ILE A 95 -9.38 16.15 3.36
N GLY A 96 -8.33 15.46 3.80
CA GLY A 96 -8.36 14.51 4.89
C GLY A 96 -7.37 14.85 5.99
N TYR A 97 -7.62 14.32 7.18
CA TYR A 97 -6.71 14.39 8.31
C TYR A 97 -6.12 13.01 8.61
N CYS A 98 -4.79 12.92 8.68
CA CYS A 98 -4.09 11.74 9.15
C CYS A 98 -3.69 11.95 10.61
N ALA A 99 -4.43 11.31 11.53
CA ALA A 99 -4.18 11.43 12.97
C ALA A 99 -2.78 10.96 13.38
N SER A 100 -2.32 9.84 12.81
CA SER A 100 -0.99 9.27 13.08
C SER A 100 0.16 10.22 12.72
N LYS A 101 -0.03 11.07 11.70
CA LYS A 101 0.94 12.09 11.26
C LYS A 101 0.59 13.51 11.74
N LYS A 102 -0.52 13.66 12.47
CA LYS A 102 -1.14 14.93 12.88
C LYS A 102 -1.22 15.96 11.74
N GLN A 103 -1.55 15.50 10.53
CA GLN A 103 -1.37 16.31 9.32
C GLN A 103 -2.59 16.27 8.40
N TRP A 104 -2.94 17.46 7.89
CA TRP A 104 -3.90 17.63 6.81
C TRP A 104 -3.26 17.44 5.44
N TYR A 105 -3.97 16.74 4.56
CA TYR A 105 -3.55 16.49 3.19
C TYR A 105 -4.75 16.64 2.25
N ASP A 106 -4.46 16.97 0.99
CA ASP A 106 -5.43 16.95 -0.10
C ASP A 106 -5.14 15.70 -0.95
N GLY A 107 -6.15 14.87 -1.22
CA GLY A 107 -5.99 13.58 -1.89
C GLY A 107 -7.14 12.61 -1.65
N TRP A 108 -6.81 11.34 -1.44
CA TRP A 108 -7.77 10.26 -1.18
C TRP A 108 -7.38 9.47 0.06
N LYS A 109 -8.28 8.61 0.52
CA LYS A 109 -8.02 7.63 1.57
C LYS A 109 -8.16 6.23 1.00
N LEU A 110 -7.14 5.40 1.22
CA LEU A 110 -7.15 3.98 0.86
C LEU A 110 -7.55 3.17 2.09
N HIS A 111 -8.58 2.36 1.95
CA HIS A 111 -9.02 1.42 2.97
C HIS A 111 -8.65 0.02 2.51
N LEU A 112 -7.83 -0.67 3.31
CA LEU A 112 -7.33 -2.00 3.02
C LEU A 112 -7.94 -3.01 3.96
N GLN A 113 -8.39 -4.12 3.39
CA GLN A 113 -8.72 -5.32 4.12
C GLN A 113 -7.52 -6.24 4.14
N VAL A 114 -6.99 -6.56 5.33
CA VAL A 114 -5.75 -7.33 5.47
C VAL A 114 -5.97 -8.50 6.42
N THR A 115 -5.49 -9.69 6.06
CA THR A 115 -5.52 -10.85 6.96
C THR A 115 -4.61 -10.65 8.17
N ASP A 116 -4.78 -11.47 9.20
CA ASP A 116 -3.82 -11.63 10.30
C ASP A 116 -2.37 -11.90 9.84
N GLN A 117 -2.22 -12.59 8.71
CA GLN A 117 -0.93 -12.85 8.05
C GLN A 117 -0.38 -11.66 7.21
N GLY A 118 -1.04 -10.50 7.24
CA GLY A 118 -0.59 -9.31 6.51
C GLY A 118 -0.88 -9.33 5.01
N LEU A 119 -1.79 -10.20 4.53
CA LEU A 119 -2.12 -10.30 3.11
C LEU A 119 -3.32 -9.40 2.77
N PRO A 120 -3.19 -8.47 1.79
CA PRO A 120 -4.30 -7.64 1.38
C PRO A 120 -5.30 -8.47 0.58
N MET A 121 -6.54 -8.48 1.05
CA MET A 121 -7.64 -9.26 0.48
C MET A 121 -8.56 -8.40 -0.38
N GLY A 122 -8.74 -7.13 -0.02
CA GLY A 122 -9.65 -6.20 -0.68
C GLY A 122 -9.25 -4.75 -0.41
N TYR A 123 -9.74 -3.83 -1.23
CA TYR A 123 -9.47 -2.42 -1.05
C TYR A 123 -10.56 -1.53 -1.63
N VAL A 124 -10.77 -0.38 -0.99
CA VAL A 124 -11.60 0.72 -1.50
C VAL A 124 -10.82 2.02 -1.40
N VAL A 125 -10.93 2.84 -2.42
CA VAL A 125 -10.42 4.22 -2.39
C VAL A 125 -11.61 5.14 -2.23
N THR A 126 -11.57 6.00 -1.21
CA THR A 126 -12.59 7.02 -0.95
C THR A 126 -12.00 8.41 -1.01
N GLU A 127 -12.87 9.41 -0.95
CA GLU A 127 -12.50 10.78 -0.59
C GLU A 127 -11.72 10.80 0.73
N ALA A 128 -10.79 11.74 0.86
CA ALA A 128 -9.91 11.82 2.03
C ALA A 128 -10.66 12.17 3.33
N SER A 129 -11.79 12.86 3.22
CA SER A 129 -12.68 13.24 4.31
C SER A 129 -13.59 12.10 4.79
N CYS A 130 -13.73 11.02 4.02
CA CYS A 130 -14.60 9.90 4.35
C CYS A 130 -14.19 9.25 5.69
N HIS A 131 -15.17 8.99 6.55
CA HIS A 131 -14.96 8.31 7.82
C HIS A 131 -14.77 6.81 7.63
N ASP A 132 -13.78 6.26 8.34
CA ASP A 132 -13.35 4.86 8.19
C ASP A 132 -14.49 3.88 8.47
N ARG A 133 -15.46 4.25 9.33
CA ARG A 133 -16.66 3.44 9.61
C ARG A 133 -17.51 3.18 8.36
N ILE A 134 -17.69 4.21 7.51
CA ILE A 134 -18.50 4.12 6.29
C ILE A 134 -17.75 3.29 5.23
N ALA A 135 -16.45 3.52 5.11
CA ALA A 135 -15.63 2.81 4.15
C ALA A 135 -15.41 1.33 4.52
N ALA A 136 -15.33 1.01 5.82
CA ALA A 136 -15.20 -0.36 6.30
C ALA A 136 -16.33 -1.26 5.82
N GLU A 137 -17.59 -0.78 5.87
CA GLU A 137 -18.74 -1.52 5.34
C GLU A 137 -18.56 -1.83 3.85
N SER A 138 -18.13 -0.85 3.06
CA SER A 138 -17.88 -1.00 1.63
C SER A 138 -16.76 -2.02 1.34
N VAL A 139 -15.67 -1.95 2.10
CA VAL A 139 -14.53 -2.87 1.97
C VAL A 139 -14.92 -4.30 2.33
N MET A 140 -15.71 -4.49 3.38
CA MET A 140 -16.14 -5.82 3.85
C MET A 140 -17.08 -6.52 2.87
N THR A 141 -17.82 -5.79 2.03
CA THR A 141 -18.71 -6.41 1.02
C THR A 141 -17.97 -7.02 -0.17
N GLN A 142 -16.69 -6.70 -0.39
CA GLN A 142 -15.93 -7.20 -1.55
C GLN A 142 -15.55 -8.68 -1.43
N ILE A 143 -15.63 -9.28 -0.23
CA ILE A 143 -15.20 -10.66 0.02
C ILE A 143 -16.25 -11.37 0.86
N PRO A 144 -16.69 -12.59 0.48
CA PRO A 144 -17.54 -13.42 1.33
C PRO A 144 -16.75 -13.85 2.58
N HIS A 145 -16.80 -13.04 3.64
CA HIS A 145 -16.31 -13.43 4.96
C HIS A 145 -17.45 -14.12 5.72
N PRO A 146 -17.20 -15.15 6.57
CA PRO A 146 -18.23 -15.71 7.46
C PRO A 146 -18.96 -14.71 8.37
N LEU A 147 -18.43 -13.49 8.53
CA LEU A 147 -19.03 -12.40 9.30
C LEU A 147 -19.80 -11.40 8.44
N SER A 148 -19.81 -11.55 7.12
CA SER A 148 -20.71 -10.77 6.27
C SER A 148 -22.14 -11.13 6.68
N PRO A 149 -22.96 -10.18 7.15
CA PRO A 149 -24.34 -10.47 7.46
C PRO A 149 -24.97 -10.97 6.17
N ARG A 150 -25.30 -12.27 6.12
CA ARG A 150 -26.08 -12.84 5.04
C ARG A 150 -27.32 -11.96 4.96
N GLY A 151 -27.45 -11.24 3.85
CA GLY A 151 -28.53 -10.28 3.64
C GLY A 151 -29.84 -10.84 4.15
N GLN A 152 -30.42 -10.14 5.12
CA GLN A 152 -31.82 -10.29 5.42
C GLN A 152 -32.53 -9.97 4.10
N ARG A 153 -33.05 -11.00 3.42
CA ARG A 153 -33.93 -10.80 2.27
C ARG A 153 -35.13 -10.05 2.80
N VAL A 154 -35.22 -8.78 2.47
CA VAL A 154 -36.46 -8.03 2.60
C VAL A 154 -37.32 -8.50 1.43
N HIS A 155 -38.33 -9.31 1.77
CA HIS A 155 -39.48 -9.59 0.91
C HIS A 155 -40.40 -8.38 0.91
#